data_AF-F6XQT5-F1
#
_entry.id   AF-F6XQT5-F1
#
_cell.length_a   1.000
_cell.length_b   1.000
_cell.length_c   1.000
_cell.angle_alpha   90.00
_cell.angle_beta   90.00
_cell.angle_gamma   90.00
#
_symmetry.space_group_name_H-M   'P 1'
#
loop_
_entity.id
_entity.type
_entity.pdbx_description
1 polymer ?
#
loop_
_entity_poly.entity_id
_entity_poly.type
_entity_poly.pdbx_seq_one_letter_code
_entity_poly.pdbx_strand_id
1 'polypeptide(L)'
;MDLPESASRVFCGRILSMVNTDDVNAIILAQKNMLDRFEKTNEMLLNFNNLSSARLQQMSERFLHHTRTLVEMKRDLDSIFRRIRTLKGKLARQHPEAFSHIPEASFLEDEDEDPIPPSTTTTIATSEQSTDSCDTSPDTVSPSLSPGFEDLSHVRPGSPAINGRSQTDDEEMGE
;
A
#
# COMPACT_ATOMS: atom_id res chain seq x y z
N MET A 1 63.11 -28.66 -33.44
CA MET A 1 63.63 -28.79 -32.06
C MET A 1 63.45 -27.44 -31.41
N ASP A 2 62.39 -27.25 -30.64
CA ASP A 2 62.17 -26.00 -29.92
C ASP A 2 63.22 -25.84 -28.82
N LEU A 3 63.78 -24.65 -28.70
CA LEU A 3 64.86 -24.33 -27.75
C LEU A 3 64.30 -24.35 -26.31
N PRO A 4 65.01 -24.91 -25.32
CA PRO A 4 64.52 -24.97 -23.95
C PRO A 4 64.23 -23.57 -23.39
N GLU A 5 63.06 -23.44 -22.78
CA GLU A 5 62.55 -22.17 -22.26
C GLU A 5 63.40 -21.70 -21.08
N SER A 6 63.79 -20.41 -21.06
CA SER A 6 64.62 -19.84 -19.99
C SER A 6 63.97 -20.04 -18.61
N ALA A 7 64.77 -20.31 -17.57
CA ALA A 7 64.29 -20.45 -16.19
C ALA A 7 63.42 -19.25 -15.72
N SER A 8 63.74 -18.05 -16.18
CA SER A 8 62.94 -16.84 -15.94
C SER A 8 61.53 -16.91 -16.55
N ARG A 9 61.40 -17.44 -17.77
CA ARG A 9 60.10 -17.65 -18.45
C ARG A 9 59.27 -18.71 -17.73
N VAL A 10 59.89 -19.80 -17.29
CA VAL A 10 59.20 -20.86 -16.52
C VAL A 10 58.69 -20.32 -15.18
N PHE A 11 59.50 -19.52 -14.48
CA PHE A 11 59.11 -18.88 -13.22
C PHE A 11 57.96 -17.89 -13.41
N CYS A 12 58.06 -16.98 -14.39
CA CYS A 12 56.98 -16.04 -14.71
C CYS A 12 55.69 -16.77 -15.11
N GLY A 13 55.80 -17.82 -15.93
CA GLY A 13 54.66 -18.65 -16.33
C GLY A 13 53.97 -19.31 -15.15
N ARG A 14 54.73 -19.83 -14.18
CA ARG A 14 54.16 -20.36 -12.94
C ARG A 14 53.41 -19.29 -12.15
N ILE A 15 54.01 -18.11 -11.93
CA ILE A 15 53.35 -17.01 -11.21
C ILE A 15 52.06 -16.56 -11.92
N LEU A 16 52.09 -16.44 -13.25
CA LEU A 16 50.91 -16.09 -14.06
C LEU A 16 49.80 -17.15 -13.96
N SER A 17 50.16 -18.43 -13.82
CA SER A 17 49.21 -19.54 -13.68
C SER A 17 48.67 -19.74 -12.26
N MET A 18 49.22 -19.06 -11.25
CA MET A 18 48.75 -19.20 -9.85
C MET A 18 47.37 -18.60 -9.62
N VAL A 19 46.91 -17.71 -10.50
CA VAL A 19 45.57 -17.13 -10.43
C VAL A 19 44.70 -17.83 -11.48
N ASN A 20 43.61 -18.43 -11.02
CA ASN A 20 42.60 -18.97 -11.91
C ASN A 20 41.71 -17.84 -12.43
N THR A 21 41.93 -17.43 -13.67
CA THR A 21 41.18 -16.37 -14.34
C THR A 21 39.68 -16.69 -14.43
N ASP A 22 39.31 -17.97 -14.53
CA ASP A 22 37.90 -18.39 -14.60
C ASP A 22 37.18 -18.16 -13.27
N ASP A 23 37.83 -18.46 -12.15
CA ASP A 23 37.29 -18.20 -10.81
C ASP A 23 37.15 -16.69 -10.57
N VAL A 24 38.13 -15.89 -10.99
CA VAL A 24 38.07 -14.42 -10.90
C VAL A 24 36.88 -13.88 -11.71
N ASN A 25 36.67 -14.38 -12.94
CA ASN A 25 35.54 -13.99 -13.77
C ASN A 25 34.20 -14.43 -13.17
N ALA A 26 34.14 -15.62 -12.56
CA ALA A 26 32.95 -16.12 -11.86
C ALA A 26 32.60 -15.22 -10.66
N ILE A 27 33.59 -14.79 -9.88
CA ILE A 27 33.41 -13.84 -8.78
C ILE A 27 32.88 -12.50 -9.31
N ILE A 28 33.48 -11.96 -10.37
CA ILE A 28 33.04 -10.70 -10.98
C ILE A 28 31.58 -10.81 -11.44
N LEU A 29 31.20 -11.93 -12.07
CA LEU A 29 29.84 -12.15 -12.52
C LEU A 29 28.85 -12.24 -11.35
N ALA A 30 29.21 -12.97 -10.30
CA ALA A 30 28.40 -13.08 -9.08
C ALA A 30 28.19 -11.72 -8.41
N GLN A 31 29.24 -10.90 -8.31
CA GLN A 31 29.16 -9.56 -7.75
C GLN A 31 28.29 -8.62 -8.59
N LYS A 32 28.40 -8.67 -9.93
CA LYS A 32 27.53 -7.91 -10.84
C LYS A 32 26.06 -8.30 -10.69
N ASN A 33 25.78 -9.60 -10.61
CA ASN A 33 24.42 -10.09 -10.40
C ASN A 33 23.87 -9.64 -9.04
N MET A 34 24.70 -9.68 -7.98
CA MET A 34 24.31 -9.22 -6.66
C MET A 34 24.02 -7.70 -6.66
N LEU A 35 24.84 -6.90 -7.34
CA LEU A 35 24.64 -5.46 -7.46
C LEU A 35 23.31 -5.13 -8.17
N ASP A 36 23.03 -5.76 -9.31
CA ASP A 36 21.75 -5.59 -10.04
C ASP A 36 20.54 -5.93 -9.16
N ARG A 37 20.64 -7.01 -8.37
CA ARG A 37 19.58 -7.39 -7.43
C ARG A 37 19.41 -6.35 -6.32
N PHE A 38 20.50 -5.80 -5.78
CA PHE A 38 20.42 -4.75 -4.76
C PHE A 38 19.82 -3.47 -5.31
N GLU A 39 20.19 -3.06 -6.51
CA GLU A 39 19.65 -1.85 -7.15
C GLU A 39 18.13 -1.99 -7.39
N LYS A 40 17.70 -3.12 -7.97
CA LYS A 40 16.26 -3.40 -8.16
C LYS A 40 15.47 -3.43 -6.86
N THR A 41 16.04 -4.07 -5.83
CA THR A 41 15.38 -4.14 -4.51
C THR A 41 15.26 -2.75 -3.89
N ASN A 42 16.31 -1.93 -3.99
CA ASN A 42 16.28 -0.56 -3.48
C ASN A 42 15.29 0.31 -4.23
N GLU A 43 15.18 0.18 -5.55
CA GLU A 43 14.19 0.90 -6.34
C GLU A 43 12.76 0.51 -5.95
N MET A 44 12.48 -0.78 -5.80
CA MET A 44 11.16 -1.25 -5.33
C MET A 44 10.83 -0.72 -3.92
N LEU A 45 11.81 -0.71 -3.01
CA LEU A 45 11.62 -0.16 -1.66
C LEU A 45 11.38 1.35 -1.69
N LEU A 46 12.10 2.09 -2.52
CA LEU A 46 11.90 3.52 -2.70
C LEU A 46 10.49 3.82 -3.23
N ASN A 47 10.05 3.06 -4.24
CA ASN A 47 8.70 3.18 -4.79
C ASN A 47 7.62 2.86 -3.73
N PHE A 48 7.81 1.78 -2.98
CA PHE A 48 6.91 1.39 -1.89
C PHE A 48 6.81 2.48 -0.82
N ASN A 49 7.94 3.03 -0.37
CA ASN A 49 7.96 4.10 0.62
C ASN A 49 7.25 5.36 0.12
N ASN A 50 7.47 5.74 -1.15
CA ASN A 50 6.79 6.89 -1.74
C ASN A 50 5.26 6.66 -1.83
N LEU A 51 4.84 5.49 -2.32
CA LEU A 51 3.42 5.16 -2.47
C LEU A 51 2.72 5.06 -1.11
N SER A 52 3.33 4.36 -0.15
CA SER A 52 2.77 4.19 1.19
C SER A 52 2.69 5.53 1.94
N SER A 53 3.72 6.38 1.84
CA SER A 53 3.70 7.73 2.40
C SER A 53 2.60 8.59 1.79
N ALA A 54 2.43 8.57 0.46
CA ALA A 54 1.39 9.33 -0.22
C ALA A 54 -0.02 8.88 0.20
N ARG A 55 -0.26 7.56 0.28
CA ARG A 55 -1.54 6.99 0.76
C ARG A 55 -1.82 7.37 2.22
N LEU A 56 -0.80 7.30 3.07
CA LEU A 56 -0.93 7.67 4.48
C LEU A 56 -1.28 9.16 4.63
N GLN A 57 -0.61 10.04 3.89
CA GLN A 57 -0.89 11.47 3.91
C GLN A 57 -2.34 11.75 3.48
N GLN A 58 -2.78 11.17 2.36
CA GLN A 58 -4.15 11.33 1.88
C GLN A 58 -5.20 10.89 2.92
N MET A 59 -4.97 9.74 3.55
CA MET A 59 -5.87 9.23 4.58
C MET A 59 -5.86 10.10 5.84
N SER A 60 -4.68 10.58 6.25
CA SER A 60 -4.51 11.47 7.40
C SER A 60 -5.24 12.81 7.19
N GLU A 61 -5.13 13.41 6.01
CA GLU A 61 -5.84 14.65 5.67
C GLU A 61 -7.36 14.48 5.73
N ARG A 62 -7.89 13.38 5.18
CA ARG A 62 -9.32 13.05 5.24
C ARG A 62 -9.79 12.82 6.68
N PHE A 63 -9.00 12.09 7.46
CA PHE A 63 -9.31 11.84 8.87
C PHE A 63 -9.38 13.14 9.67
N LEU A 64 -8.36 14.01 9.53
CA LEU A 64 -8.34 15.33 10.16
C LEU A 64 -9.53 16.20 9.75
N HIS A 65 -9.90 16.16 8.48
CA HIS A 65 -11.08 16.86 7.99
C HIS A 65 -12.36 16.35 8.68
N HIS A 66 -12.57 15.04 8.73
CA HIS A 66 -13.75 14.46 9.40
C HIS A 66 -13.78 14.78 10.90
N THR A 67 -12.64 14.70 11.60
CA THR A 67 -12.56 15.10 13.01
C THR A 67 -12.94 16.57 13.20
N ARG A 68 -12.47 17.46 12.33
CA ARG A 68 -12.83 18.89 12.39
C ARG A 68 -14.33 19.10 12.21
N THR A 69 -14.94 18.46 11.22
CA THR A 69 -16.38 18.53 10.98
C THR A 69 -17.18 18.06 12.20
N LEU A 70 -16.78 16.96 12.84
CA LEU A 70 -17.44 16.48 14.06
C LEU A 70 -17.34 17.49 15.22
N VAL A 71 -16.18 18.13 15.40
CA VAL A 71 -15.99 19.18 16.41
C VAL A 71 -16.87 20.40 16.13
N GLU A 72 -16.97 20.81 14.87
CA GLU A 72 -17.84 21.91 14.45
C GLU A 72 -19.32 21.59 14.69
N MET A 73 -19.77 20.39 14.29
CA MET A 73 -21.13 19.92 14.54
C MET A 73 -21.46 19.88 16.04
N LYS A 74 -20.53 19.40 16.87
CA LYS A 74 -20.69 19.42 18.33
C LYS A 74 -20.91 20.85 18.84
N ARG A 75 -20.05 21.80 18.44
CA ARG A 75 -20.17 23.20 18.85
C ARG A 75 -21.51 23.81 18.42
N ASP A 76 -21.98 23.46 17.23
CA ASP A 76 -23.27 23.95 16.72
C ASP A 76 -24.44 23.38 17.54
N LEU A 77 -24.39 22.09 17.89
CA LEU A 77 -25.36 21.46 18.79
C LEU A 77 -25.34 22.12 20.18
N ASP A 78 -24.16 22.33 20.77
CA ASP A 78 -24.02 23.00 22.07
C ASP A 78 -24.66 24.40 22.05
N SER A 79 -24.48 25.14 20.96
CA SER A 79 -25.11 26.46 20.74
C SER A 79 -26.64 26.36 20.65
N ILE A 80 -27.15 25.38 19.88
CA ILE A 80 -28.59 25.14 19.73
C ILE A 80 -29.23 24.80 21.07
N PHE A 81 -28.66 23.85 21.83
CA PHE A 81 -29.18 23.44 23.13
C PHE A 81 -29.16 24.60 24.14
N ARG A 82 -28.07 25.37 24.19
CA ARG A 82 -27.97 26.58 25.04
C ARG A 82 -29.05 27.60 24.70
N ARG A 83 -29.34 27.81 23.41
CA ARG A 83 -30.39 28.73 22.95
C ARG A 83 -31.79 28.23 23.30
N ILE A 84 -32.08 26.94 23.08
CA ILE A 84 -33.34 26.31 23.47
C ILE A 84 -33.57 26.50 24.97
N ARG A 85 -32.54 26.23 25.78
CA ARG A 85 -32.62 26.36 27.23
C ARG A 85 -32.90 27.78 27.68
N THR A 86 -32.21 28.75 27.07
CA THR A 86 -32.45 30.18 27.30
C THR A 86 -33.90 30.56 26.96
N LEU A 87 -34.45 30.08 25.84
CA LEU A 87 -35.81 30.36 25.43
C LEU A 87 -36.84 29.71 26.36
N LYS A 88 -36.65 28.44 26.74
CA LYS A 88 -37.49 27.74 27.73
C LYS A 88 -37.52 28.51 29.05
N GLY A 89 -36.36 28.93 29.56
CA GLY A 89 -36.25 29.68 30.81
C GLY A 89 -36.87 31.09 30.74
N LYS A 90 -36.89 31.74 29.57
CA LYS A 90 -37.60 33.01 29.37
C LYS A 90 -39.12 32.80 29.32
N LEU A 91 -39.58 31.77 28.61
CA LEU A 91 -41.01 31.49 28.44
C LEU A 91 -41.67 31.08 29.76
N ALA A 92 -41.00 30.25 30.57
CA ALA A 92 -41.45 29.88 31.91
C ALA A 92 -41.61 31.10 32.84
N ARG A 93 -40.71 32.09 32.74
CA ARG A 93 -40.79 33.34 33.50
C ARG A 93 -41.91 34.27 33.03
N GLN A 94 -42.22 34.27 31.74
CA GLN A 94 -43.26 35.13 31.16
C GLN A 94 -44.67 34.57 31.36
N HIS A 95 -44.82 33.25 31.42
CA HIS A 95 -46.12 32.59 31.56
C HIS A 95 -46.07 31.49 32.65
N PRO A 96 -46.00 31.84 33.94
CA PRO A 96 -45.89 30.87 35.03
C PRO A 96 -47.07 29.89 35.06
N GLU A 97 -48.28 30.41 34.84
CA GLU A 97 -49.53 29.64 34.89
C GLU A 97 -49.62 28.56 33.81
N ALA A 98 -48.97 28.78 32.66
CA ALA A 98 -48.93 27.81 31.56
C ALA A 98 -47.85 26.73 31.78
N PHE A 99 -46.88 27.02 32.65
CA PHE A 99 -45.73 26.16 32.93
C PHE A 99 -45.91 25.34 34.22
N SER A 100 -46.88 25.67 35.08
CA SER A 100 -47.22 24.92 36.30
C SER A 100 -47.69 23.49 36.05
N HIS A 101 -48.19 23.20 34.85
CA HIS A 101 -48.68 21.88 34.44
C HIS A 101 -47.61 21.00 33.78
N ILE A 102 -46.41 21.54 33.54
CA ILE A 102 -45.30 20.82 32.90
C ILE A 102 -44.44 20.21 34.01
N PRO A 103 -44.20 18.88 34.02
CA PRO A 103 -43.41 18.22 35.06
C PRO A 103 -42.02 18.85 35.19
N GLU A 104 -41.57 19.16 36.42
CA GLU A 104 -40.26 19.77 36.71
C GLU A 104 -39.07 18.97 36.14
N ALA A 105 -39.22 17.66 35.95
CA ALA A 105 -38.25 16.80 35.26
C ALA A 105 -37.88 17.31 33.86
N SER A 106 -38.75 18.11 33.21
CA SER A 106 -38.51 18.72 31.90
C SER A 106 -37.58 19.94 31.94
N PHE A 107 -37.25 20.46 33.14
CA PHE A 107 -36.45 21.66 33.37
C PHE A 107 -35.12 21.40 34.08
N LEU A 108 -34.93 20.20 34.64
CA LEU A 108 -33.81 19.87 35.54
C LEU A 108 -32.57 19.27 34.86
N GLU A 109 -32.35 19.46 33.56
CA GLU A 109 -31.12 18.96 32.91
C GLU A 109 -29.92 19.92 33.01
N ASP A 110 -29.86 20.83 33.99
CA ASP A 110 -28.66 21.67 34.21
C ASP A 110 -28.39 21.69 35.71
N GLU A 111 -27.33 21.02 36.11
CA GLU A 111 -26.36 21.51 37.09
C GLU A 111 -24.98 20.84 36.94
N ASP A 112 -24.77 19.93 35.98
CA ASP A 112 -23.46 19.30 35.75
C ASP A 112 -22.91 19.60 34.35
N GLU A 113 -22.51 20.86 34.11
CA GLU A 113 -21.50 21.15 33.08
C GLU A 113 -20.12 20.82 33.70
N ASP A 114 -19.81 19.53 33.80
CA ASP A 114 -18.44 19.09 34.08
C ASP A 114 -17.52 19.69 33.00
N PRO A 115 -16.44 20.40 33.37
CA PRO A 115 -15.52 20.95 32.40
C PRO A 115 -14.86 19.79 31.69
N ILE A 116 -15.22 19.58 30.42
CA ILE A 116 -14.57 18.60 29.56
C ILE A 116 -13.08 18.94 29.57
N PRO A 117 -12.20 18.09 30.16
CA PRO A 117 -10.78 18.40 30.22
C PRO A 117 -10.25 18.55 28.78
N PRO A 118 -9.24 19.42 28.56
CA PRO A 118 -8.69 19.64 27.23
C PRO A 118 -8.29 18.29 26.66
N SER A 119 -8.88 17.94 25.51
CA SER A 119 -8.67 16.67 24.83
C SER A 119 -7.19 16.35 24.80
N THR A 120 -6.77 15.37 25.61
CA THR A 120 -5.47 14.75 25.47
C THR A 120 -5.40 14.23 24.05
N THR A 121 -4.49 14.79 23.27
CA THR A 121 -3.97 14.21 22.04
C THR A 121 -3.59 12.76 22.33
N THR A 122 -4.52 11.83 22.11
CA THR A 122 -4.22 10.40 22.15
C THR A 122 -3.43 10.10 20.88
N THR A 123 -2.13 9.91 21.08
CA THR A 123 -1.19 9.35 20.13
C THR A 123 -1.81 8.10 19.49
N ILE A 124 -1.79 8.09 18.16
CA ILE A 124 -2.29 7.02 17.29
C ILE A 124 -1.62 5.70 17.68
N ALA A 125 -2.40 4.76 18.24
CA ALA A 125 -2.10 3.34 18.16
C ALA A 125 -2.91 2.79 16.98
N THR A 126 -2.23 2.55 15.86
CA THR A 126 -2.78 1.84 14.70
C THR A 126 -3.09 0.41 15.12
N SER A 127 -4.34 0.17 15.55
CA SER A 127 -4.86 -1.19 15.72
C SER A 127 -5.45 -1.63 14.40
N GLU A 128 -4.75 -2.55 13.77
CA GLU A 128 -5.06 -3.17 12.49
C GLU A 128 -6.20 -4.18 12.69
N GLN A 129 -7.45 -3.72 12.64
CA GLN A 129 -8.57 -4.59 12.29
C GLN A 129 -9.83 -3.76 12.07
N SER A 130 -10.11 -3.45 10.81
CA SER A 130 -11.51 -3.40 10.36
C SER A 130 -11.54 -3.67 8.87
N THR A 131 -11.75 -4.93 8.54
CA THR A 131 -12.28 -5.34 7.26
C THR A 131 -13.70 -4.81 7.17
N ASP A 132 -13.91 -3.66 6.55
CA ASP A 132 -15.13 -3.51 5.76
C ASP A 132 -14.95 -2.57 4.57
N SER A 133 -15.40 -3.11 3.46
CA SER A 133 -15.64 -2.56 2.14
C SER A 133 -15.80 -1.03 2.03
N CYS A 134 -14.90 -0.40 1.29
CA CYS A 134 -15.22 0.78 0.47
C CYS A 134 -14.49 0.63 -0.86
N ASP A 135 -15.15 -0.05 -1.78
CA ASP A 135 -14.86 -0.06 -3.21
C ASP A 135 -14.85 1.39 -3.74
N THR A 136 -13.67 1.86 -4.13
CA THR A 136 -13.51 2.97 -5.08
C THR A 136 -12.33 2.65 -5.97
N SER A 137 -12.58 1.75 -6.93
CA SER A 137 -11.70 1.53 -8.08
C SER A 137 -11.60 2.80 -8.93
N PRO A 138 -10.39 3.10 -9.45
CA PRO A 138 -10.32 3.51 -10.84
C PRO A 138 -9.41 2.54 -11.63
N ASP A 139 -9.92 2.10 -12.77
CA ASP A 139 -9.24 1.27 -13.76
C ASP A 139 -7.82 1.77 -14.06
N THR A 140 -6.83 0.89 -13.91
CA THR A 140 -5.56 0.98 -14.63
C THR A 140 -5.23 -0.37 -15.23
N VAL A 141 -5.33 -0.43 -16.54
CA VAL A 141 -4.89 -1.52 -17.41
C VAL A 141 -3.49 -2.02 -17.03
N SER A 142 -3.39 -3.29 -16.63
CA SER A 142 -2.10 -3.99 -16.47
C SER A 142 -1.60 -4.49 -17.83
N PRO A 143 -0.34 -4.23 -18.24
CA PRO A 143 0.25 -4.93 -19.37
C PRO A 143 0.61 -6.36 -18.98
N SER A 144 0.21 -7.33 -19.82
CA SER A 144 0.63 -8.72 -19.73
C SER A 144 2.10 -8.87 -20.09
N LEU A 145 2.88 -9.60 -19.28
CA LEU A 145 4.19 -10.12 -19.69
C LEU A 145 4.40 -11.56 -19.16
N SER A 146 4.34 -12.48 -20.14
CA SER A 146 5.04 -13.77 -20.30
C SER A 146 4.91 -14.92 -19.28
N PRO A 147 4.51 -16.12 -19.74
CA PRO A 147 4.66 -17.37 -18.97
C PRO A 147 6.06 -17.96 -19.21
N GLY A 148 6.78 -18.29 -18.14
CA GLY A 148 8.10 -18.90 -18.24
C GLY A 148 8.50 -19.58 -16.95
N PHE A 149 7.97 -20.79 -16.71
CA PHE A 149 8.63 -21.91 -16.02
C PHE A 149 7.64 -23.10 -15.98
N GLU A 150 7.78 -24.05 -16.90
CA GLU A 150 7.10 -25.35 -16.78
C GLU A 150 7.96 -26.27 -15.89
N ASP A 151 7.37 -26.74 -14.81
CA ASP A 151 7.95 -27.74 -13.90
C ASP A 151 7.80 -29.15 -14.51
N LEU A 152 8.94 -29.82 -14.60
CA LEU A 152 9.13 -31.12 -15.25
C LEU A 152 8.75 -32.24 -14.29
N SER A 153 7.49 -32.69 -14.29
CA SER A 153 7.18 -34.06 -13.87
C SER A 153 5.82 -34.54 -14.37
N HIS A 154 5.80 -35.29 -15.47
CA HIS A 154 5.09 -36.57 -15.51
C HIS A 154 5.55 -37.43 -16.70
N VAL A 155 6.17 -38.55 -16.36
CA VAL A 155 6.57 -39.63 -17.27
C VAL A 155 5.38 -40.57 -17.51
N ARG A 156 5.28 -41.08 -18.76
CA ARG A 156 4.82 -42.40 -19.24
C ARG A 156 3.58 -42.38 -20.20
N PRO A 157 3.38 -43.38 -21.08
CA PRO A 157 3.97 -43.50 -22.43
C PRO A 157 2.95 -43.92 -23.53
N GLY A 158 3.33 -43.88 -24.80
CA GLY A 158 2.74 -44.75 -25.84
C GLY A 158 2.21 -44.02 -27.08
N SER A 159 2.95 -44.16 -28.18
CA SER A 159 2.56 -43.81 -29.56
C SER A 159 1.79 -44.97 -30.25
N PRO A 160 1.43 -44.94 -31.55
CA PRO A 160 1.43 -43.84 -32.54
C PRO A 160 0.19 -43.76 -33.49
N ALA A 161 0.15 -42.65 -34.24
CA ALA A 161 -0.25 -42.47 -35.66
C ALA A 161 -1.73 -42.26 -36.07
N ILE A 162 -1.85 -41.28 -36.99
CA ILE A 162 -2.60 -41.21 -38.28
C ILE A 162 -3.88 -40.35 -38.40
N ASN A 163 -3.86 -39.53 -39.48
CA ASN A 163 -4.91 -38.71 -40.12
C ASN A 163 -5.37 -37.44 -39.39
N GLY A 164 -5.47 -36.25 -40.00
CA GLY A 164 -5.44 -35.84 -41.41
C GLY A 164 -6.54 -34.79 -41.63
N ARG A 165 -6.20 -33.57 -42.08
CA ARG A 165 -7.03 -32.55 -42.77
C ARG A 165 -6.25 -31.22 -42.84
N SER A 166 -5.73 -30.81 -44.00
CA SER A 166 -6.40 -30.08 -45.11
C SER A 166 -6.37 -28.56 -44.94
N GLN A 167 -5.25 -27.97 -45.38
CA GLN A 167 -5.11 -26.90 -46.39
C GLN A 167 -6.37 -26.10 -46.77
N THR A 168 -6.31 -24.78 -46.58
CA THR A 168 -6.71 -23.75 -47.55
C THR A 168 -5.99 -22.43 -47.19
N ASP A 169 -4.91 -22.13 -47.92
CA ASP A 169 -4.51 -20.75 -48.22
C ASP A 169 -5.32 -20.33 -49.46
N ASP A 170 -5.81 -19.09 -49.49
CA ASP A 170 -5.97 -18.33 -50.73
C ASP A 170 -6.05 -16.83 -50.41
N GLU A 171 -5.49 -16.06 -51.35
CA GLU A 171 -4.90 -14.74 -51.20
C GLU A 171 -5.89 -13.58 -51.22
N GLU A 172 -5.54 -12.48 -50.54
CA GLU A 172 -6.16 -11.16 -50.71
C GLU A 172 -5.05 -10.14 -51.03
N MET A 173 -4.93 -9.78 -52.30
CA MET A 173 -4.18 -8.62 -52.78
C MET A 173 -5.02 -7.93 -53.85
N GLY A 174 -5.53 -6.74 -53.55
CA GLY A 174 -6.31 -5.93 -54.48
C GLY A 174 -6.77 -4.62 -53.84
N GLU A 175 -6.11 -3.54 -54.28
CA GLU A 175 -6.37 -2.09 -54.18
C GLU A 175 -7.65 -1.57 -53.52
#